data_AF-A0A9N8HMD8-F1
#
_entry.id   AF-A0A9N8HMD8-F1
#
_cell.length_a   1.000
_cell.length_b   1.000
_cell.length_c   1.000
_cell.angle_alpha   90.00
_cell.angle_beta   90.00
_cell.angle_gamma   90.00
#
_symmetry.space_group_name_H-M   'P 1'
#
loop_
_entity.id
_entity.type
_entity.pdbx_description
1 polymer ?
#
loop_
_entity_poly.entity_id
_entity_poly.type
_entity_poly.pdbx_seq_one_letter_code
_entity_poly.pdbx_strand_id
1 'polypeptide(L)'
;MAASARSRVFSAYRRLFRARAKLFQADTEAMRESAAAIRIQFLQNKTAPTSGPHFEGLLTMADEAEDMLLTGFVQGKLNDDGHYHVAIKPEHTGDADNMATVPQLEPVTDQTVERLQNNPSGVEVEKTCSHSQTTSPSPK
;
A
#
# COMPACT_ATOMS: atom_id res chain seq x y z
N MET A 1 3.28 6.85 32.22
CA MET A 1 2.12 7.76 32.11
C MET A 1 1.39 7.43 30.81
N ALA A 2 0.11 7.07 30.87
CA ALA A 2 -0.67 6.85 29.65
C ALA A 2 -0.87 8.17 28.91
N ALA A 3 -0.56 8.20 27.61
CA ALA A 3 -0.82 9.34 26.76
C ALA A 3 -2.33 9.65 26.70
N SER A 4 -2.72 10.93 26.71
CA SER A 4 -4.13 11.29 26.60
C SER A 4 -4.72 10.82 25.26
N ALA A 5 -6.01 10.50 25.22
CA ALA A 5 -6.66 10.06 23.98
C ALA A 5 -6.44 11.06 22.83
N ARG A 6 -6.47 12.35 23.15
CA ARG A 6 -6.18 13.44 22.20
C ARG A 6 -4.77 13.32 21.62
N SER A 7 -3.73 13.13 22.44
CA SER A 7 -2.36 13.04 21.93
C SER A 7 -2.13 11.79 21.09
N ARG A 8 -2.78 10.67 21.44
CA ARG A 8 -2.75 9.43 20.64
C ARG A 8 -3.36 9.62 19.25
N VAL A 9 -4.54 10.22 19.16
CA VAL A 9 -5.21 10.55 17.88
C VAL A 9 -4.35 11.49 17.04
N PHE A 10 -3.81 12.56 17.61
CA PHE A 10 -2.93 13.47 16.86
C PHE A 10 -1.63 12.81 16.41
N SER A 11 -1.08 11.89 17.20
CA SER A 11 0.10 11.12 16.82
C SER A 11 -0.18 10.25 15.60
N ALA A 12 -1.28 9.47 15.62
CA ALA A 12 -1.71 8.65 14.49
C ALA A 12 -1.96 9.48 13.23
N TYR A 13 -2.69 10.61 13.36
CA TYR A 13 -2.92 11.52 12.24
C TYR A 13 -1.62 12.03 11.61
N ARG A 14 -0.65 12.45 12.43
CA ARG A 14 0.65 12.95 11.94
C ARG A 14 1.47 11.86 11.27
N ARG A 15 1.41 10.63 11.78
CA ARG A 15 2.09 9.46 11.22
C ARG A 15 1.58 9.13 9.82
N LEU A 16 0.25 9.04 9.64
CA LEU A 16 -0.37 8.86 8.32
C LEU A 16 0.03 9.96 7.33
N PHE A 17 0.02 11.22 7.75
CA PHE A 17 0.43 12.33 6.88
C PHE A 17 1.90 12.26 6.45
N ARG A 18 2.78 11.74 7.31
CA ARG A 18 4.19 11.52 6.98
C ARG A 18 4.36 10.35 6.03
N ALA A 19 3.66 9.24 6.25
CA ALA A 19 3.69 8.08 5.37
C ALA A 19 3.22 8.43 3.95
N ARG A 20 2.07 9.10 3.83
CA ARG A 20 1.57 9.71 2.58
C ARG A 20 2.62 10.56 1.87
N ALA A 21 3.28 11.46 2.60
CA ALA A 21 4.25 12.39 2.00
C ALA A 21 5.50 11.67 1.47
N LYS A 22 5.86 10.52 2.08
CA LYS A 22 6.93 9.66 1.58
C LYS A 22 6.50 8.89 0.32
N LEU A 23 5.29 8.34 0.32
CA LEU A 23 4.80 7.52 -0.78
C LEU A 23 4.54 8.34 -2.06
N PHE A 24 3.85 9.48 -1.93
CA PHE A 24 3.38 10.28 -3.07
C PHE A 24 4.25 11.51 -3.36
N GLN A 25 5.54 11.50 -3.00
CA GLN A 25 6.40 12.69 -3.08
C GLN A 25 6.43 13.36 -4.48
N ALA A 26 6.28 12.56 -5.54
CA ALA A 26 6.28 13.03 -6.92
C ALA A 26 4.89 13.15 -7.55
N ASP A 27 3.83 12.77 -6.83
CA ASP A 27 2.45 12.75 -7.33
C ASP A 27 1.59 13.78 -6.57
N THR A 28 1.45 14.96 -7.18
CA THR A 28 0.71 16.07 -6.56
C THR A 28 -0.79 15.80 -6.44
N GLU A 29 -1.36 14.99 -7.35
CA GLU A 29 -2.78 14.66 -7.34
C GLU A 29 -3.07 13.64 -6.25
N ALA A 30 -2.31 12.54 -6.21
CA ALA A 30 -2.41 11.55 -5.14
C ALA A 30 -2.13 12.17 -3.77
N MET A 31 -1.21 13.13 -3.66
CA MET A 31 -0.98 13.90 -2.44
C MET A 31 -2.21 14.69 -1.99
N ARG A 32 -2.95 15.30 -2.91
CA ARG A 32 -4.16 16.08 -2.58
C ARG A 32 -5.30 15.15 -2.16
N GLU A 33 -5.52 14.08 -2.89
CA GLU A 33 -6.62 13.16 -2.67
C GLU A 33 -6.44 12.36 -1.38
N SER A 34 -5.25 11.82 -1.15
CA SER A 34 -4.91 11.12 0.10
C SER A 34 -5.10 12.02 1.34
N ALA A 35 -4.78 13.32 1.25
CA ALA A 35 -5.02 14.25 2.35
C ALA A 35 -6.51 14.42 2.66
N ALA A 36 -7.33 14.51 1.61
CA ALA A 36 -8.77 14.64 1.75
C ALA A 36 -9.38 13.37 2.36
N ALA A 37 -8.95 12.19 1.88
CA ALA A 37 -9.39 10.90 2.41
C ALA A 37 -9.08 10.73 3.90
N ILE A 38 -7.84 10.99 4.33
CA ILE A 38 -7.46 10.91 5.75
C ILE A 38 -8.31 11.89 6.56
N ARG A 39 -8.47 13.13 6.09
CA ARG A 39 -9.26 14.14 6.81
C ARG A 39 -10.72 13.72 6.96
N ILE A 40 -11.34 13.19 5.91
CA ILE A 40 -12.73 12.73 5.93
C ILE A 40 -12.91 11.62 6.97
N GLN A 41 -12.03 10.63 6.98
CA GLN A 41 -12.11 9.50 7.93
C GLN A 41 -12.00 9.95 9.39
N PHE A 42 -11.08 10.88 9.70
CA PHE A 42 -10.97 11.42 11.06
C PHE A 42 -12.18 12.29 11.46
N LEU A 43 -12.78 13.00 10.50
CA LEU A 43 -13.98 13.79 10.76
C LEU A 43 -15.21 12.91 10.99
N GLN A 44 -15.36 11.82 10.23
CA GLN A 44 -16.42 10.82 10.41
C GLN A 44 -16.38 10.21 11.82
N ASN A 45 -15.18 9.99 12.37
CA ASN A 45 -14.98 9.42 13.69
C ASN A 45 -14.79 10.47 14.81
N LYS A 46 -15.04 11.76 14.55
CA LYS A 46 -14.80 12.84 15.52
C LYS A 46 -15.60 12.69 16.82
N THR A 47 -16.80 12.12 16.75
CA THR A 47 -17.70 11.92 17.90
C THR A 47 -17.55 10.55 18.54
N ALA A 48 -16.62 9.71 18.06
CA ALA A 48 -16.38 8.40 18.63
C ALA A 48 -15.92 8.51 20.09
N PRO A 49 -16.32 7.56 20.97
CA PRO A 49 -15.82 7.49 22.33
C PRO A 49 -14.29 7.47 22.37
N THR A 50 -13.69 8.21 23.30
CA THR A 50 -12.23 8.33 23.44
C THR A 50 -11.62 7.25 24.34
N SER A 51 -12.31 6.13 24.54
CA SER A 51 -11.90 5.01 25.38
C SER A 51 -12.64 3.72 24.99
N GLY A 52 -12.08 2.58 25.41
CA GLY A 52 -12.66 1.26 25.19
C GLY A 52 -12.23 0.60 23.87
N PRO A 53 -12.75 -0.61 23.59
CA PRO A 53 -12.27 -1.45 22.48
C PRO A 53 -12.42 -0.80 21.11
N HIS A 54 -13.50 -0.03 20.91
CA HIS A 54 -13.75 0.68 19.66
C HIS A 54 -12.69 1.76 19.39
N PHE A 55 -12.32 2.54 20.42
CA PHE A 55 -11.28 3.56 20.30
C PHE A 55 -9.91 2.95 19.96
N GLU A 56 -9.55 1.86 20.64
CA GLU A 56 -8.32 1.14 20.34
C GLU A 56 -8.33 0.57 18.92
N GLY A 57 -9.45 -0.01 18.48
CA GLY A 57 -9.59 -0.50 17.10
C GLY A 57 -9.43 0.60 16.05
N LEU A 58 -9.97 1.80 16.28
CA LEU A 58 -9.75 2.96 15.38
C LEU A 58 -8.28 3.34 15.28
N LEU A 59 -7.54 3.27 16.39
CA LEU A 59 -6.10 3.55 16.38
C LEU A 59 -5.31 2.44 15.70
N THR A 60 -5.66 1.18 15.93
CA THR A 60 -5.06 0.03 15.23
C THR A 60 -5.25 0.13 13.73
N MET A 61 -6.45 0.47 13.26
CA MET A 61 -6.68 0.69 11.82
C MET A 61 -5.82 1.83 11.25
N ALA A 62 -5.57 2.88 12.03
CA ALA A 62 -4.68 3.95 11.60
C ALA A 62 -3.21 3.50 11.52
N ASP A 63 -2.80 2.58 12.40
CA ASP A 63 -1.46 1.99 12.40
C ASP A 63 -1.28 1.04 11.20
N GLU A 64 -2.26 0.18 10.93
CA GLU A 64 -2.27 -0.71 9.76
C GLU A 64 -2.26 0.07 8.44
N ALA A 65 -3.02 1.16 8.36
CA ALA A 65 -3.01 2.03 7.19
C ALA A 65 -1.67 2.75 7.02
N GLU A 66 -0.98 3.13 8.11
CA GLU A 66 0.37 3.68 8.03
C GLU A 66 1.34 2.65 7.47
N ASP A 67 1.31 1.42 8.00
CA ASP A 67 2.18 0.34 7.54
C ASP A 67 1.96 0.05 6.06
N MET A 68 0.70 -0.10 5.63
CA MET A 68 0.36 -0.30 4.23
C MET A 68 0.91 0.79 3.31
N LEU A 69 0.83 2.06 3.72
CA LEU A 69 1.38 3.18 2.94
C LEU A 69 2.92 3.14 2.84
N LEU A 70 3.60 2.56 3.82
CA LEU A 70 5.06 2.51 3.87
C LEU A 70 5.64 1.24 3.24
N THR A 71 4.98 0.10 3.40
CA THR A 71 5.51 -1.22 3.05
C THR A 71 4.72 -1.86 1.89
N GLY A 72 3.41 -1.61 1.82
CA GLY A 72 2.51 -2.24 0.86
C GLY A 72 2.58 -1.70 -0.57
N PHE A 73 3.20 -0.53 -0.77
CA PHE A 73 3.38 0.07 -2.08
C PHE A 73 4.86 0.26 -2.41
N VAL A 74 5.26 -0.13 -3.62
CA VAL A 74 6.61 0.13 -4.13
C VAL A 74 6.51 1.07 -5.33
N GLN A 75 7.19 2.22 -5.24
CA GLN A 75 7.20 3.21 -6.31
C GLN A 75 8.23 2.83 -7.38
N GLY A 76 7.75 2.56 -8.59
CA GLY A 76 8.59 2.46 -9.78
C GLY A 76 8.89 3.85 -10.37
N LYS A 77 10.16 4.16 -10.64
CA LYS A 77 10.55 5.37 -11.39
C LYS A 77 10.86 4.99 -12.84
N LEU A 78 10.29 5.71 -13.80
CA LEU A 78 10.64 5.53 -15.20
C LEU A 78 12.07 6.05 -15.43
N ASN A 79 12.93 5.19 -15.97
CA ASN A 79 14.28 5.55 -16.39
C ASN A 79 14.28 6.07 -17.83
N ASP A 80 15.35 6.76 -18.22
CA ASP A 80 15.55 7.32 -19.57
C ASP A 80 15.53 6.25 -20.67
N ASP A 81 15.81 4.99 -20.32
CA ASP A 81 15.76 3.82 -21.21
C ASP A 81 14.33 3.28 -21.42
N GLY A 82 13.31 3.90 -20.83
CA GLY A 82 11.90 3.51 -20.98
C GLY A 82 11.44 2.36 -20.07
N HIS A 83 12.26 1.96 -19.10
CA HIS A 83 11.94 0.91 -18.11
C HIS A 83 11.66 1.48 -16.72
N TYR A 84 10.76 0.86 -15.94
CA TYR A 84 10.51 1.26 -14.55
C TYR A 84 11.52 0.60 -13.60
N HIS A 85 12.33 1.39 -12.91
CA HIS A 85 13.18 0.95 -11.82
C HIS A 85 12.39 0.95 -10.52
N VAL A 86 12.20 -0.23 -9.95
CA VAL A 86 11.48 -0.45 -8.69
C VAL A 86 12.52 -0.74 -7.61
N ALA A 87 12.75 0.22 -6.71
CA ALA A 87 13.70 0.04 -5.62
C ALA A 87 13.04 -0.73 -4.47
N ILE A 88 13.13 -2.06 -4.50
CA ILE A 88 12.67 -2.92 -3.41
C ILE A 88 13.68 -2.82 -2.27
N LYS A 89 13.35 -2.03 -1.25
CA LYS A 89 14.09 -1.94 0.00
C LYS A 89 13.74 -3.11 0.94
N PRO A 90 14.59 -3.43 1.94
CA PRO A 90 14.36 -4.53 2.88
C PRO A 90 13.02 -4.44 3.62
N GLU A 91 12.52 -3.22 3.83
CA GLU A 91 11.21 -2.93 4.43
C GLU A 91 10.00 -3.37 3.58
N HIS A 92 10.22 -3.74 2.31
CA HIS A 92 9.18 -4.30 1.40
C HIS A 92 9.29 -5.81 1.23
N THR A 93 10.39 -6.43 1.68
CA THR A 93 10.60 -7.87 1.67
C THR A 93 10.30 -8.38 3.08
N GLY A 94 9.02 -8.63 3.38
CA GLY A 94 8.66 -9.35 4.61
C GLY A 94 9.51 -10.62 4.76
N ASP A 95 9.93 -10.94 5.98
CA ASP A 95 10.89 -12.01 6.36
C ASP A 95 11.16 -13.04 5.24
N ALA A 96 12.19 -12.74 4.44
CA ALA A 96 12.50 -13.44 3.19
C ALA A 96 12.96 -14.90 3.37
N ASP A 97 12.97 -15.44 4.60
CA ASP A 97 13.27 -16.84 4.90
C ASP A 97 12.12 -17.79 4.55
N ASN A 98 10.90 -17.28 4.31
CA ASN A 98 9.79 -18.07 3.79
C ASN A 98 9.53 -17.73 2.32
N MET A 99 9.92 -18.63 1.41
CA MET A 99 9.65 -18.58 -0.04
C MET A 99 8.16 -18.45 -0.43
N ALA A 100 7.24 -18.45 0.55
CA ALA A 100 5.82 -18.17 0.36
C ALA A 100 5.45 -16.67 0.47
N THR A 101 6.37 -15.82 0.94
CA THR A 101 6.16 -14.37 1.18
C THR A 101 7.01 -13.51 0.24
N VAL A 102 7.25 -13.97 -0.99
CA VAL A 102 7.79 -13.07 -2.02
C VAL A 102 6.68 -12.04 -2.30
N PRO A 103 6.93 -10.73 -2.17
CA PRO A 103 5.93 -9.71 -2.49
C PRO A 103 5.52 -9.87 -3.95
N GLN A 104 4.27 -10.28 -4.19
CA GLN A 104 3.71 -10.33 -5.52
C GLN A 104 3.44 -8.87 -5.94
N LEU A 105 4.34 -8.32 -6.76
CA LEU A 105 4.23 -6.94 -7.25
C LEU A 105 3.32 -6.92 -8.48
N GLU A 106 2.12 -6.39 -8.32
CA GLU A 106 1.21 -6.13 -9.43
C GLU A 106 1.27 -4.66 -9.85
N PRO A 107 1.44 -4.36 -11.15
CA PRO A 107 1.39 -2.99 -11.62
C PRO A 107 -0.02 -2.40 -11.45
N VAL A 108 -0.09 -1.20 -10.89
CA VAL A 108 -1.34 -0.44 -10.79
C VAL A 108 -1.60 0.20 -12.16
N THR A 109 -2.44 -0.45 -12.96
CA THR A 109 -2.91 0.04 -14.27
C THR A 109 -4.40 0.38 -14.19
N ASP A 110 -4.95 1.08 -15.19
CA ASP A 110 -6.39 1.37 -15.27
C ASP A 110 -7.25 0.09 -15.16
N GLN A 111 -6.77 -1.02 -15.75
CA GLN A 111 -7.42 -2.33 -15.64
C GLN A 111 -7.38 -2.90 -14.21
N THR A 112 -6.28 -2.68 -13.48
CA THR A 112 -6.16 -3.08 -12.07
C THR A 112 -7.13 -2.28 -11.20
N VAL A 113 -7.29 -0.98 -11.47
CA VAL A 113 -8.22 -0.09 -10.76
C VAL A 113 -9.67 -0.50 -11.00
N GLU A 114 -10.05 -0.80 -12.24
CA GLU A 114 -11.40 -1.29 -12.57
C GLU A 114 -11.73 -2.63 -11.90
N ARG A 115 -10.77 -3.54 -11.81
CA ARG A 115 -10.95 -4.83 -11.11
C ARG A 115 -11.22 -4.63 -9.61
N LEU A 116 -10.47 -3.77 -8.95
CA LEU A 116 -10.64 -3.46 -7.52
C LEU A 116 -11.98 -2.79 -7.21
N GLN A 117 -12.48 -1.95 -8.12
CA GLN A 117 -13.78 -1.29 -7.96
C GLN A 117 -14.96 -2.26 -8.12
N ASN A 118 -14.82 -3.26 -9.00
CA ASN A 118 -15.90 -4.20 -9.34
C ASN A 118 -15.92 -5.46 -8.48
N ASN A 119 -14.82 -5.84 -7.82
CA ASN A 119 -14.79 -7.04 -6.97
C ASN A 119 -13.79 -6.89 -5.79
N PRO A 120 -14.20 -6.30 -4.65
CA PRO A 120 -13.30 -5.97 -3.55
C PRO A 120 -12.76 -7.19 -2.77
N SER A 121 -13.19 -8.42 -3.08
CA SER A 121 -12.87 -9.64 -2.32
C SER A 121 -12.16 -10.75 -3.10
N GLY A 122 -11.72 -10.51 -4.34
CA GLY A 122 -11.15 -11.57 -5.18
C GLY A 122 -9.76 -11.24 -5.71
N VAL A 123 -8.72 -11.45 -4.91
CA VAL A 123 -7.35 -11.60 -5.44
C VAL A 123 -7.21 -13.07 -5.86
N GLU A 124 -7.53 -13.38 -7.11
CA GLU A 124 -7.15 -14.66 -7.71
C GLU A 124 -5.73 -14.56 -8.24
N VAL A 125 -4.82 -15.31 -7.62
CA VAL A 125 -3.40 -15.38 -7.99
C VAL A 125 -3.27 -16.18 -9.29
N GLU A 126 -3.27 -15.49 -10.44
CA GLU A 126 -2.92 -16.12 -11.70
C GLU A 126 -1.40 -16.24 -11.81
N LYS A 127 -0.87 -17.46 -11.62
CA LYS A 127 0.55 -17.77 -11.83
C LYS A 127 0.88 -17.79 -13.32
N THR A 128 1.17 -16.65 -13.93
CA THR A 128 1.76 -16.63 -15.27
C THR A 128 3.28 -16.73 -15.18
N CYS A 129 3.79 -17.97 -15.08
CA CYS A 129 5.12 -18.28 -15.59
C CYS A 129 5.00 -18.41 -17.12
N SER A 130 5.25 -17.34 -17.86
CA SER A 130 5.42 -17.40 -19.31
C SER A 130 6.75 -18.09 -19.64
N HIS A 131 6.75 -19.43 -19.65
CA HIS A 131 7.78 -20.24 -20.28
C HIS A 131 7.51 -20.23 -21.79
N SER A 132 8.15 -19.32 -22.53
CA SER A 132 8.15 -19.35 -23.98
C SER A 132 8.90 -20.60 -24.45
N GLN A 133 8.17 -21.66 -24.82
CA GLN A 133 8.71 -22.78 -25.57
C GLN A 133 9.00 -22.30 -26.99
N THR A 134 10.24 -21.92 -27.27
CA THR A 134 10.73 -21.81 -28.65
C THR A 134 10.98 -23.22 -29.17
N THR A 135 10.06 -23.72 -29.97
CA THR A 135 10.27 -24.88 -30.84
C THR A 135 11.22 -24.51 -31.97
N SER A 136 12.29 -25.26 -32.15
CA SER A 136 13.05 -25.29 -33.41
C SER A 136 13.33 -26.75 -33.82
N PRO A 137 13.10 -27.12 -35.10
CA PRO A 137 13.25 -28.49 -35.58
C PRO A 137 14.66 -28.76 -36.12
N SER A 138 15.20 -29.94 -35.81
CA SER A 138 16.43 -30.46 -36.43
C SER A 138 16.18 -30.97 -37.85
N PRO A 139 17.08 -30.71 -38.82
CA PRO A 139 17.17 -31.54 -40.01
C PRO A 139 18.51 -32.29 -40.11
N LYS A 140 18.36 -33.61 -40.29
CA LYS A 140 19.26 -34.63 -40.86
C LYS A 140 20.60 -34.93 -40.18
#